data_AF-A0AA40T044-F1
#
_entry.id   AF-A0AA40T044-F1
#
_cell.length_a   1.000
_cell.length_b   1.000
_cell.length_c   1.000
_cell.angle_alpha   90.00
_cell.angle_beta   90.00
_cell.angle_gamma   90.00
#
_symmetry.space_group_name_H-M   'P 1'
#
loop_
_entity.id
_entity.type
_entity.pdbx_description
1 polymer ?
#
loop_
_entity_poly.entity_id
_entity_poly.type
_entity_poly.pdbx_seq_one_letter_code
_entity_poly.pdbx_strand_id
1 'polypeptide(L)' 'MTNFQELQIDDYFRIPGISPRYVYKKASSSHCTLGAALQPIRHRTKVIRMTSTEVGDYFADYFAAKLDFLKSLQQ' A
#
# COMPACT_ATOMS: atom_id res chain seq x y z
N MET A 1 6.14 3.40 14.16
CA MET A 1 4.86 2.65 14.06
C MET A 1 3.73 3.50 14.63
N THR A 2 2.54 3.41 14.06
CA THR A 2 1.34 4.20 14.42
C THR A 2 0.11 3.28 14.42
N ASN A 3 -1.04 3.74 14.93
CA ASN A 3 -2.29 3.01 14.79
C ASN A 3 -2.99 3.41 13.48
N PHE A 4 -3.78 2.49 12.90
CA PHE A 4 -4.55 2.78 11.68
C PHE A 4 -5.45 4.02 11.81
N GLN A 5 -6.04 4.26 12.98
CA GLN A 5 -6.88 5.43 13.23
C GLN A 5 -6.14 6.78 13.06
N GLU A 6 -4.82 6.81 13.31
CA GLU A 6 -3.99 8.03 13.28
C GLU A 6 -3.59 8.44 11.85
N LEU A 7 -3.71 7.54 10.87
CA LEU A 7 -3.48 7.86 9.47
C LEU A 7 -4.55 8.81 8.91
N GLN A 8 -4.20 9.61 7.92
CA GLN A 8 -5.16 10.36 7.12
C GLN A 8 -5.76 9.48 6.03
N ILE A 9 -6.94 9.83 5.52
CA ILE A 9 -7.46 9.21 4.29
C ILE A 9 -6.42 9.44 3.19
N ASP A 10 -6.26 8.45 2.32
CA ASP A 10 -5.25 8.37 1.27
C ASP A 10 -3.80 8.12 1.71
N ASP A 11 -3.51 8.07 3.02
CA ASP A 11 -2.19 7.61 3.48
C ASP A 11 -1.94 6.16 3.06
N TYR A 12 -0.73 5.93 2.54
CA TYR A 12 -0.22 4.60 2.25
C TYR A 12 0.50 4.03 3.49
N PHE A 13 0.33 2.73 3.72
CA PHE A 13 0.91 2.06 4.87
C PHE A 13 1.15 0.58 4.62
N ARG A 14 1.98 -0.01 5.48
CA ARG A 14 2.22 -1.46 5.57
C ARG A 14 1.73 -2.00 6.91
N ILE A 15 1.36 -3.28 6.93
CA ILE A 15 1.00 -3.99 8.16
C ILE A 15 2.25 -4.80 8.61
N PRO A 16 2.75 -4.60 9.85
CA PRO A 16 3.87 -5.36 10.39
C PRO A 16 3.60 -6.87 10.35
N GLY A 17 4.61 -7.66 10.01
CA GLY A 17 4.48 -9.11 9.89
C GLY A 17 3.82 -9.59 8.59
N ILE A 18 3.33 -8.68 7.75
CA ILE A 18 2.91 -8.96 6.37
C ILE A 18 4.07 -8.62 5.43
N SER A 19 4.14 -9.32 4.29
CA SER A 19 5.17 -9.06 3.27
C SER A 19 5.18 -7.58 2.86
N PRO A 20 6.37 -6.95 2.74
CA PRO A 20 6.50 -5.53 2.42
C PRO A 20 6.00 -5.16 1.01
N ARG A 21 5.76 -6.17 0.16
CA ARG A 21 5.13 -6.01 -1.16
C ARG A 21 3.65 -5.63 -1.07
N TYR A 22 2.99 -5.88 0.06
CA TYR A 22 1.61 -5.47 0.28
C TYR A 22 1.57 -4.04 0.82
N VAL A 23 1.23 -3.12 -0.06
CA VAL A 23 1.04 -1.71 0.25
C VAL A 23 -0.46 -1.41 0.27
N TYR A 24 -0.92 -0.93 1.42
CA TYR A 24 -2.33 -0.58 1.66
C TYR A 24 -2.51 0.92 1.60
N LYS A 25 -3.73 1.37 1.30
CA LYS A 25 -4.13 2.78 1.32
C LYS A 25 -5.33 2.97 2.24
N LYS A 26 -5.33 3.98 3.10
CA LYS A 26 -6.47 4.26 3.99
C LYS A 26 -7.65 4.80 3.17
N ALA A 27 -8.80 4.17 3.29
CA ALA A 27 -10.02 4.55 2.57
C ALA A 27 -11.07 5.19 3.49
N SER A 28 -11.13 4.76 4.75
CA SER A 28 -12.05 5.34 5.75
C SER A 28 -11.54 5.08 7.17
N SER A 29 -12.37 5.39 8.18
CA SER A 29 -12.05 5.11 9.57
C SER A 29 -11.91 3.61 9.86
N SER A 30 -12.56 2.73 9.10
CA SER A 30 -12.62 1.28 9.33
C SER A 30 -12.23 0.41 8.12
N HIS A 31 -11.81 1.03 7.02
CA HIS A 31 -11.45 0.33 5.79
C HIS A 31 -10.17 0.85 5.15
N CYS A 32 -9.42 -0.05 4.53
CA CYS A 32 -8.30 0.25 3.65
C CYS A 32 -8.46 -0.45 2.29
N THR A 33 -7.66 -0.08 1.31
CA THR A 33 -7.58 -0.81 0.04
C THR A 33 -6.22 -1.47 -0.12
N LEU A 34 -6.22 -2.62 -0.80
CA LEU A 34 -5.03 -3.26 -1.35
C LEU A 34 -5.23 -3.36 -2.86
N GLY A 35 -4.56 -2.48 -3.62
CA GLY A 35 -4.91 -2.26 -5.02
C GLY A 35 -6.36 -1.77 -5.16
N ALA A 36 -7.19 -2.49 -5.92
CA ALA A 36 -8.60 -2.17 -6.12
C ALA A 36 -9.55 -2.79 -5.08
N ALA A 37 -9.05 -3.68 -4.21
CA ALA A 37 -9.89 -4.40 -3.25
C ALA A 37 -10.02 -3.63 -1.93
N LEU A 38 -11.26 -3.34 -1.52
CA LEU A 38 -11.56 -2.77 -0.20
C LEU A 38 -11.52 -3.87 0.87
N GLN A 39 -10.87 -3.59 2.00
CA GLN A 39 -10.70 -4.53 3.11
C GLN A 39 -11.05 -3.85 4.45
N PRO A 40 -11.74 -4.56 5.36
CA PRO A 40 -11.97 -4.06 6.71
C PRO A 40 -10.66 -4.07 7.52
N ILE A 41 -10.49 -3.11 8.42
CA ILE A 41 -9.34 -3.04 9.31
C ILE A 41 -9.73 -2.42 10.66
N ARG A 42 -9.18 -2.96 11.76
CA ARG A 42 -9.45 -2.46 13.11
C ARG A 42 -8.72 -1.14 13.37
N HIS A 43 -9.38 -0.19 14.04
CA HIS A 43 -8.82 1.13 14.36
C HIS A 43 -7.47 1.08 15.09
N ARG A 44 -7.30 0.09 15.98
CA ARG A 44 -6.09 -0.11 16.79
C ARG A 44 -5.02 -0.99 16.12
N THR A 45 -5.22 -1.42 14.88
CA THR A 45 -4.21 -2.18 14.14
C THR A 45 -2.93 -1.34 14.02
N LYS A 46 -1.79 -1.91 14.42
CA LYS A 46 -0.48 -1.28 14.25
C LYS A 46 -0.09 -1.29 12.78
N VAL A 47 0.34 -0.14 12.29
CA VAL A 47 0.72 0.07 10.89
C VAL A 47 2.02 0.88 10.80
N ILE A 48 2.67 0.78 9.65
CA ILE A 48 3.86 1.56 9.29
C ILE A 48 3.43 2.49 8.17
N ARG A 49 3.25 3.79 8.49
CA ARG A 49 2.98 4.82 7.48
C ARG A 49 4.16 4.91 6.53
N MET A 50 3.88 4.97 5.23
CA MET A 50 4.89 5.21 4.21
C MET A 50 5.03 6.71 3.98
N THR A 51 6.27 7.16 3.83
CA THR A 51 6.61 8.50 3.36
C THR A 51 6.30 8.66 1.88
N SER A 52 6.19 9.90 1.40
CA SER A 52 5.97 10.18 -0.02
C SER A 52 7.06 9.57 -0.91
N THR A 53 8.31 9.56 -0.45
CA THR A 53 9.43 8.92 -1.15
C THR A 53 9.23 7.42 -1.28
N GLU A 54 8.93 6.72 -0.17
CA GLU A 54 8.68 5.27 -0.20
C GLU A 54 7.48 4.89 -1.06
N VAL A 55 6.46 5.75 -1.13
CA VAL A 55 5.31 5.58 -2.04
C VAL A 55 5.75 5.73 -3.49
N GLY A 56 6.57 6.74 -3.79
CA GLY A 56 7.16 6.96 -5.11
C GLY A 56 7.96 5.76 -5.59
N ASP A 57 8.87 5.26 -4.75
CA ASP A 57 9.72 4.09 -5.04
C ASP A 57 8.87 2.85 -5.30
N TYR A 58 7.85 2.60 -4.47
CA TYR A 58 6.92 1.48 -4.67
C TYR A 58 6.22 1.52 -6.04
N PHE A 59 5.73 2.69 -6.46
CA PHE A 59 5.05 2.80 -7.75
C PHE A 59 6.04 2.76 -8.92
N ALA A 60 7.25 3.30 -8.78
CA ALA A 60 8.29 3.17 -9.79
C ALA A 60 8.63 1.70 -10.05
N ASP A 61 8.85 0.92 -8.98
CA ASP A 61 9.11 -0.52 -9.07
C ASP A 61 7.92 -1.27 -9.68
N TYR A 62 6.70 -0.95 -9.25
CA TYR A 62 5.48 -1.57 -9.75
C TYR A 62 5.29 -1.32 -11.26
N PHE A 63 5.50 -0.10 -11.71
CA PHE A 63 5.37 0.25 -13.13
C PHE A 63 6.51 -0.29 -13.99
N ALA A 64 7.74 -0.32 -13.47
CA ALA A 64 8.88 -0.95 -14.16
C ALA A 64 8.59 -2.44 -14.40
N ALA A 65 8.19 -3.17 -13.37
CA ALA A 65 7.84 -4.59 -13.50
C ALA A 65 6.69 -4.82 -14.50
N LYS A 66 5.67 -3.96 -14.49
CA LYS A 66 4.56 -4.02 -15.46
C LYS A 66 5.05 -3.77 -16.88
N LEU A 67 5.91 -2.76 -17.08
CA LEU A 67 6.46 -2.44 -18.40
C LEU A 67 7.31 -3.59 -18.94
N ASP A 68 8.17 -4.18 -18.11
CA ASP A 68 9.03 -5.29 -18.51
C ASP A 68 8.22 -6.54 -18.89
N PHE A 69 7.17 -6.85 -18.11
CA PHE A 69 6.22 -7.90 -18.46
C PHE A 69 5.57 -7.66 -19.83
N LEU A 70 5.07 -6.44 -20.09
CA LEU A 70 4.44 -6.11 -21.37
C LEU A 70 5.42 -6.25 -22.55
N LYS A 71 6.69 -5.85 -22.38
CA LYS A 71 7.73 -6.03 -23.40
C LYS A 71 8.00 -7.51 -23.68
N SER A 72 8.01 -8.36 -22.67
CA SER A 72 8.23 -9.81 -22.86
C SER A 72 7.11 -10.50 -23.66
N LEU A 73 5.91 -9.92 -23.71
CA LEU A 73 4.79 -10.45 -24.50
C LEU A 73 4.85 -10.05 -25.99
N GLN A 74 5.76 -9.13 -26.35
CA GLN A 74 5.94 -8.65 -27.72
C GLN A 74 7.06 -9.39 -28.47
N GLN A 75 7.72 -10.35 -27.82
CA GLN A 75 8.77 -11.21 -28.37
C GLN A 75 8.22 -12.60 -28.69
#